data_AF-F7JQG4-F1
#
_entry.id   AF-F7JQG4-F1
#
_cell.length_a   1.000
_cell.length_b   1.000
_cell.length_c   1.000
_cell.angle_alpha   90.00
_cell.angle_beta   90.00
_cell.angle_gamma   90.00
#
_symmetry.space_group_name_H-M   'P 1'
#
loop_
_entity.id
_entity.type
_entity.pdbx_description
1 polymer ?
#
loop_
_entity_poly.entity_id
_entity_poly.type
_entity_poly.pdbx_seq_one_letter_code
_entity_poly.pdbx_strand_id
1 'polypeptide(L)'
;MVDTNSTGCYSNDVEFNATKKGGLKMPNVILLKEKIKESGMTVKAIAEKSGILRETLYNRLKGNGEFTASEIVSLTKVLNLSISERDKIFLNEKLN
;
A
#
# COMPACT_ATOMS: atom_id res chain seq x y z
N MET A 1 28.27 -2.52 -16.44
CA MET A 1 27.42 -1.51 -15.79
C MET A 1 26.16 -2.23 -15.34
N VAL A 2 26.04 -2.40 -14.01
CA VAL A 2 25.03 -3.15 -13.25
C VAL A 2 24.80 -4.62 -13.65
N ASP A 3 25.73 -5.48 -13.24
CA ASP A 3 25.41 -6.87 -12.93
C ASP A 3 24.72 -6.92 -11.56
N THR A 4 23.54 -7.54 -11.47
CA THR A 4 23.26 -8.73 -10.65
C THR A 4 21.77 -8.89 -10.33
N ASN A 5 21.33 -10.13 -10.56
CA ASN A 5 20.23 -10.82 -9.90
C ASN A 5 18.81 -10.63 -10.46
N SER A 6 18.57 -11.43 -11.49
CA SER A 6 17.48 -12.41 -11.47
C SER A 6 17.28 -12.97 -10.05
N THR A 7 16.16 -12.63 -9.44
CA THR A 7 15.33 -13.47 -8.57
C THR A 7 13.94 -12.87 -8.78
N GLY A 8 13.06 -13.49 -9.56
CA GLY A 8 12.40 -14.72 -9.12
C GLY A 8 11.41 -14.38 -8.01
N CYS A 9 10.21 -14.96 -8.10
CA CYS A 9 9.29 -15.12 -6.97
C CYS A 9 8.44 -13.89 -6.60
N TYR A 10 7.23 -13.83 -7.15
CA TYR A 10 6.03 -13.70 -6.30
C TYR A 10 4.96 -14.68 -6.81
N SER A 11 5.31 -15.96 -6.91
CA SER A 11 4.35 -16.99 -6.53
C SER A 11 4.44 -17.08 -5.01
N ASN A 12 3.33 -16.81 -4.34
CA ASN A 12 3.01 -17.27 -2.99
C ASN A 12 1.54 -16.92 -2.77
N ASP A 13 0.70 -17.85 -3.20
CA ASP A 13 -0.62 -18.07 -2.64
C ASP A 13 -0.41 -18.39 -1.16
N VAL A 14 -0.45 -17.37 -0.32
CA VAL A 14 -0.54 -17.51 1.12
C VAL A 14 -1.89 -16.91 1.52
N GLU A 15 -2.90 -17.77 1.51
CA GLU A 15 -4.05 -17.61 2.39
C GLU A 15 -3.54 -17.72 3.82
N PHE A 16 -3.75 -16.69 4.65
CA PHE A 16 -4.04 -16.90 6.06
C PHE A 16 -4.64 -15.64 6.74
N ASN A 17 -5.93 -15.78 7.06
CA ASN A 17 -6.60 -15.41 8.30
C ASN A 17 -6.46 -13.98 8.82
N ALA A 18 -7.37 -13.13 8.35
CA ALA A 18 -7.72 -11.86 8.97
C ALA A 18 -8.17 -12.09 10.43
N THR A 19 -7.44 -11.52 11.37
CA THR A 19 -7.90 -11.38 12.75
C THR A 19 -8.24 -9.91 13.05
N LYS A 20 -9.42 -9.75 13.65
CA LYS A 20 -9.87 -8.72 14.60
C LYS A 20 -10.70 -7.52 14.12
N LYS A 21 -11.90 -7.48 14.72
CA LYS A 21 -12.44 -6.43 15.62
C LYS A 21 -11.70 -5.07 15.59
N GLY A 22 -12.42 -4.02 15.20
CA GLY A 22 -12.17 -2.68 15.74
C GLY A 22 -11.98 -1.51 14.76
N GLY A 23 -12.78 -1.41 13.70
CA GLY A 23 -13.24 -0.10 13.17
C GLY A 23 -12.21 0.89 12.61
N LEU A 24 -11.43 0.53 11.58
CA LEU A 24 -10.94 1.50 10.60
C LEU A 24 -11.59 1.21 9.23
N LYS A 25 -12.15 2.23 8.59
CA LYS A 25 -12.79 2.11 7.27
C LYS A 25 -11.75 1.63 6.25
N MET A 26 -12.14 0.67 5.40
CA MET A 26 -11.26 0.09 4.40
C MET A 26 -10.70 1.19 3.47
N PRO A 27 -9.37 1.26 3.27
CA PRO A 27 -8.77 2.18 2.31
C PRO A 27 -9.23 1.83 0.89
N ASN A 28 -9.34 2.83 0.01
CA ASN A 28 -9.64 2.60 -1.39
C ASN A 28 -8.40 2.06 -2.12
N VAL A 29 -8.25 0.74 -2.05
CA VAL A 29 -7.11 0.01 -2.61
C VAL A 29 -7.02 0.11 -4.13
N ILE A 30 -8.15 0.36 -4.81
CA ILE A 30 -8.21 0.52 -6.26
C ILE A 30 -7.53 1.84 -6.63
N LEU A 31 -7.96 2.95 -6.03
CA LEU A 31 -7.35 4.27 -6.25
C LEU A 31 -5.87 4.28 -5.87
N LEU A 32 -5.50 3.60 -4.78
CA LEU A 32 -4.10 3.49 -4.38
C LEU A 32 -3.26 2.77 -5.45
N LYS A 33 -3.75 1.68 -6.04
CA LYS A 33 -3.07 0.95 -7.12
C LYS A 33 -2.92 1.81 -8.37
N GLU A 34 -3.93 2.59 -8.71
CA GLU A 34 -3.85 3.54 -9.83
C GLU A 34 -2.76 4.58 -9.59
N LYS A 35 -2.70 5.18 -8.40
CA LYS A 35 -1.64 6.14 -8.05
C LYS A 35 -0.23 5.53 -8.07
N ILE A 36 -0.09 4.30 -7.61
CA ILE A 36 1.16 3.55 -7.71
C ILE A 36 1.56 3.38 -9.18
N LYS A 37 0.62 3.03 -10.05
CA LYS A 37 0.86 2.88 -11.49
C LYS A 37 1.22 4.21 -12.15
N GLU A 38 0.51 5.29 -11.81
CA GLU A 38 0.78 6.65 -12.31
C GLU A 38 2.17 7.16 -11.88
N SER A 39 2.63 6.79 -10.68
CA SER A 39 3.97 7.16 -10.19
C SER A 39 5.12 6.53 -10.99
N GLY A 40 4.84 5.48 -11.77
CA GLY A 40 5.86 4.70 -12.50
C GLY A 40 6.79 3.89 -11.58
N MET A 41 6.55 3.88 -10.27
CA MET A 41 7.35 3.13 -9.30
C MET A 41 6.81 1.71 -9.11
N THR A 42 7.74 0.78 -8.86
CA THR A 42 7.34 -0.57 -8.44
C THR A 42 6.91 -0.57 -6.98
N VAL A 43 6.00 -1.49 -6.63
CA VAL A 43 5.55 -1.70 -5.24
C VAL A 43 6.74 -1.95 -4.29
N LYS A 44 7.80 -2.61 -4.79
CA LYS A 44 9.05 -2.82 -4.03
C LYS A 44 9.73 -1.50 -3.68
N ALA A 45 9.96 -0.65 -4.68
CA ALA A 45 10.63 0.63 -4.48
C ALA A 45 9.84 1.54 -3.53
N ILE A 46 8.51 1.48 -3.59
CA ILE A 46 7.63 2.22 -2.69
C ILE A 46 7.74 1.68 -1.27
N ALA A 47 7.73 0.36 -1.08
CA ALA A 47 7.90 -0.28 0.22
C ALA A 47 9.23 0.13 0.88
N GLU A 48 10.33 0.03 0.12
CA GLU A 48 11.69 0.40 0.57
C GLU A 48 11.76 1.88 0.97
N LYS A 49 11.21 2.78 0.13
CA LYS A 49 11.20 4.22 0.42
C LYS A 49 10.25 4.62 1.56
N SER A 50 9.17 3.87 1.74
CA SER A 50 8.16 4.17 2.77
C SER A 50 8.50 3.54 4.12
N GLY A 51 9.53 2.69 4.18
CA GLY A 51 9.90 1.94 5.39
C GLY A 51 8.90 0.85 5.75
N ILE A 52 8.13 0.36 4.77
CA ILE A 52 7.12 -0.69 4.97
C ILE A 52 7.69 -1.99 4.41
N LEU A 53 7.48 -3.10 5.12
CA LEU A 53 7.80 -4.41 4.57
C LEU A 53 6.98 -4.66 3.31
N ARG A 54 7.64 -5.14 2.25
CA ARG A 54 6.98 -5.44 0.99
C ARG A 54 5.75 -6.33 1.20
N GLU A 55 5.89 -7.40 1.97
CA GLU A 55 4.81 -8.34 2.30
C GLU A 55 3.61 -7.63 2.96
N THR A 56 3.87 -6.75 3.93
CA THR A 56 2.85 -5.91 4.55
C THR A 56 2.13 -5.07 3.51
N LEU A 57 2.87 -4.39 2.63
CA LEU A 57 2.27 -3.57 1.57
C LEU A 57 1.40 -4.41 0.62
N TYR A 58 1.82 -5.61 0.24
CA TYR A 58 1.00 -6.53 -0.56
C TYR A 58 -0.27 -6.97 0.18
N ASN A 59 -0.18 -7.26 1.47
CA ASN A 59 -1.34 -7.60 2.28
C ASN A 59 -2.33 -6.43 2.32
N ARG A 60 -1.86 -5.20 2.57
CA ARG A 60 -2.73 -4.01 2.51
C ARG A 60 -3.34 -3.80 1.12
N LEU A 61 -2.58 -4.03 0.05
CA LEU A 61 -3.06 -3.94 -1.33
C LEU A 61 -4.07 -5.03 -1.72
N LYS A 62 -4.14 -6.13 -0.96
CA LYS A 62 -5.17 -7.17 -1.08
C LYS A 62 -6.41 -6.88 -0.21
N GLY A 63 -6.40 -5.79 0.58
CA GLY A 63 -7.42 -5.50 1.57
C GLY A 63 -7.21 -6.19 2.92
N ASN A 64 -6.04 -6.82 3.11
CA ASN A 64 -5.69 -7.52 4.34
C ASN A 64 -5.02 -6.56 5.33
N GLY A 65 -5.83 -6.09 6.27
CA GLY A 65 -5.47 -5.24 7.40
C GLY A 65 -5.23 -3.77 7.05
N GLU A 66 -4.82 -2.99 8.05
CA GLU A 66 -4.99 -1.53 8.07
C GLU A 66 -3.67 -0.76 7.93
N PHE A 67 -3.73 0.41 7.30
CA PHE A 67 -2.58 1.32 7.28
C PHE A 67 -2.56 2.14 8.57
N THR A 68 -1.41 2.15 9.23
CA THR A 68 -1.16 3.07 10.34
C THR A 68 -0.95 4.49 9.81
N ALA A 69 -1.22 5.50 10.63
CA ALA A 69 -1.05 6.90 10.24
C ALA A 69 0.37 7.20 9.72
N SER A 70 1.40 6.62 10.34
CA SER A 70 2.79 6.76 9.90
C SER A 70 3.04 6.17 8.51
N GLU A 71 2.48 5.00 8.22
CA GLU A 71 2.57 4.37 6.90
C GLU A 71 1.89 5.19 5.82
N ILE A 72 0.70 5.74 6.11
CA ILE A 72 -0.04 6.62 5.19
C ILE A 72 0.79 7.86 4.87
N VAL A 73 1.39 8.50 5.88
CA VAL A 73 2.24 9.68 5.71
C VAL A 73 3.49 9.35 4.88
N SER A 74 4.13 8.20 5.10
CA SER A 74 5.28 7.79 4.30
C SER A 74 4.89 7.48 2.85
N LEU A 75 3.82 6.71 2.64
CA LEU A 75 3.33 6.35 1.31
C LEU A 75 2.94 7.59 0.50
N THR A 76 2.23 8.53 1.11
CA THR A 76 1.83 9.79 0.46
C THR A 76 3.02 10.63 0.05
N LYS A 77 4.06 10.71 0.89
CA LYS A 77 5.32 11.39 0.54
C LYS A 77 6.03 10.71 -0.63
N VAL A 78 6.11 9.38 -0.63
CA VAL A 78 6.80 8.60 -1.68
C VAL A 78 6.07 8.66 -3.01
N LEU A 79 4.75 8.57 -2.98
CA LEU A 79 3.86 8.64 -4.15
C LEU A 79 3.54 10.08 -4.56
N ASN A 80 4.06 11.07 -3.83
CA ASN A 80 3.79 12.49 -4.03
C ASN A 80 2.28 12.82 -4.14
N LEU A 81 1.48 12.22 -3.26
CA LEU A 81 0.03 12.40 -3.22
C LEU A 81 -0.31 13.76 -2.60
N SER A 82 -1.27 14.46 -3.20
CA SER A 82 -1.87 15.64 -2.58
C SER A 82 -2.73 15.23 -1.38
N ILE A 83 -2.99 16.19 -0.49
CA ILE A 83 -3.84 15.99 0.70
C ILE A 83 -5.21 15.46 0.25
N SER A 84 -5.83 16.08 -0.76
CA SER A 84 -7.13 15.63 -1.27
C SER A 84 -7.11 14.19 -1.80
N GLU A 85 -6.03 13.77 -2.47
CA GLU A 85 -5.92 12.39 -2.98
C GLU A 85 -5.71 11.39 -1.84
N ARG A 86 -4.86 11.73 -0.87
CA ARG A 86 -4.72 10.94 0.35
C ARG A 86 -6.06 10.76 1.05
N ASP A 87 -6.80 11.84 1.25
CA ASP A 87 -8.08 11.80 1.95
C ASP A 87 -9.10 10.95 1.20
N LYS A 88 -9.16 11.02 -0.13
CA LYS A 88 -9.99 10.11 -0.95
C LYS A 88 -9.63 8.63 -0.80
N ILE A 89 -8.33 8.33 -0.63
CA ILE A 89 -7.84 6.95 -0.52
C ILE A 89 -8.03 6.40 0.89
N PHE A 90 -7.68 7.18 1.92
CA PHE A 90 -7.56 6.70 3.30
C PHE A 90 -8.65 7.23 4.25
N LEU A 91 -9.26 8.37 3.95
CA LEU A 91 -10.29 9.03 4.75
C LEU A 91 -11.64 9.05 4.03
N ASN A 92 -11.99 8.00 3.28
CA ASN A 92 -13.26 7.93 2.55
C ASN A 92 -14.46 7.97 3.53
N GLU A 93 -14.86 9.21 3.82
CA GLU A 93 -15.90 9.61 4.72
C GLU A 93 -17.24 9.37 4.02
N LYS A 94 -17.68 8.11 3.99
CA LYS A 94 -19.12 7.88 4.01
C LYS A 94 -19.63 8.23 5.42
N LEU A 95 -19.76 9.52 5.71
CA LEU A 95 -20.70 10.00 6.72
C LEU A 95 -22.08 9.61 6.20
N ASN A 96 -22.68 8.60 6.82
CA ASN A 96 -24.12 8.37 6.74
C ASN A 96 -24.73 8.95 8.01
#